data_AF-A0A7K3XJ26-F1
#
_entry.id   AF-A0A7K3XJ26-F1
#
_cell.length_a   1.000
_cell.length_b   1.000
_cell.length_c   1.000
_cell.angle_alpha   90.00
_cell.angle_beta   90.00
_cell.angle_gamma   90.00
#
_symmetry.space_group_name_H-M   'P 1'
#
loop_
_entity.id
_entity.type
_entity.pdbx_description
1 polymer ?
#
loop_
_entity_poly.entity_id
_entity_poly.type
_entity_poly.pdbx_seq_one_letter_code
_entity_poly.pdbx_strand_id
1 'polypeptide(L)'
;MKTTVKVDISVHKAEDLITTSENVLKKHFELGEKSPLNGLDMETFAKNLNDAKARRAEAKKLHDQAELLNQQAGLNLGTDPAQNSKTTGTVYSTISSVRSILLGLYKGQEKKLSEWGFDVVISDVPQSSKTKP
;
A
#
# COMPACT_ATOMS: atom_id res chain seq x y z
N MET A 1 -6.04 -39.25 39.41
CA MET A 1 -5.71 -37.86 39.00
C MET A 1 -6.07 -37.70 37.53
N LYS A 2 -6.85 -36.66 37.17
CA LYS A 2 -7.09 -36.30 35.77
C LYS A 2 -6.17 -35.13 35.44
N THR A 3 -5.28 -35.32 34.48
CA THR A 3 -4.45 -34.25 33.93
C THR A 3 -5.12 -33.78 32.65
N THR A 4 -5.47 -32.49 32.57
CA THR A 4 -6.01 -31.87 31.35
C THR A 4 -4.85 -31.22 30.61
N VAL A 5 -4.65 -31.60 29.33
CA VAL A 5 -3.67 -30.98 28.44
C VAL A 5 -4.42 -30.16 27.40
N LYS A 6 -4.05 -28.89 27.22
CA LYS A 6 -4.57 -28.02 26.15
C LYS A 6 -3.50 -27.84 25.09
N VAL A 7 -3.85 -28.05 23.84
CA VAL A 7 -3.00 -27.75 22.68
C VAL A 7 -3.60 -26.52 22.00
N ASP A 8 -2.77 -25.49 21.79
CA ASP A 8 -3.20 -24.26 21.14
C ASP A 8 -2.86 -24.28 19.64
N ILE A 9 -3.73 -23.70 18.81
CA ILE A 9 -3.55 -23.64 17.37
C ILE A 9 -3.58 -22.16 16.97
N SER A 10 -2.45 -21.65 16.48
CA SER A 10 -2.27 -20.26 16.07
C SER A 10 -3.00 -19.94 14.77
N VAL A 11 -4.33 -19.79 14.80
CA VAL A 11 -5.15 -19.50 13.61
C VAL A 11 -5.07 -18.04 13.12
N HIS A 12 -4.61 -17.12 13.98
CA HIS A 12 -4.54 -15.69 13.66
C HIS A 12 -3.21 -15.28 13.00
N LYS A 13 -2.23 -16.18 12.98
CA LYS A 13 -0.91 -15.94 12.39
C LYS A 13 -0.65 -17.00 11.34
N ALA A 14 -0.80 -16.59 10.07
CA ALA A 14 -0.68 -17.50 8.94
C ALA A 14 0.67 -18.24 8.91
N GLU A 15 1.78 -17.56 9.25
CA GLU A 15 3.12 -18.18 9.27
C GLU A 15 3.24 -19.26 10.36
N ASP A 16 2.68 -19.01 11.54
CA ASP A 16 2.69 -19.99 12.65
C ASP A 16 1.84 -21.22 12.30
N LEU A 17 0.70 -21.00 11.64
CA LEU A 17 -0.17 -22.06 11.17
C LEU A 17 0.48 -22.90 10.05
N ILE A 18 1.16 -22.25 9.10
CA ILE A 18 1.93 -22.91 8.05
C ILE A 18 3.04 -23.76 8.68
N THR A 19 3.83 -23.19 9.59
CA THR A 19 4.94 -23.88 10.27
C THR A 19 4.45 -25.11 11.03
N THR A 20 3.35 -24.97 11.77
CA THR A 20 2.76 -26.09 12.52
C THR A 20 2.27 -27.18 11.55
N SER A 21 1.63 -26.80 10.44
CA SER A 21 1.14 -27.72 9.42
C SER A 21 2.26 -28.48 8.71
N GLU A 22 3.38 -27.81 8.41
CA GLU A 22 4.57 -28.45 7.85
C GLU A 22 5.18 -29.47 8.81
N ASN A 23 5.26 -29.16 10.10
CA ASN A 23 5.77 -30.08 11.11
C ASN A 23 4.89 -31.33 11.23
N VAL A 24 3.56 -31.16 11.16
CA VAL A 24 2.62 -32.28 11.17
C VAL A 24 2.81 -33.17 9.94
N LEU A 25 2.89 -32.59 8.74
CA LEU A 25 3.12 -33.35 7.50
C LEU A 25 4.48 -34.06 7.51
N LYS A 26 5.54 -33.35 7.91
CA LYS A 26 6.87 -33.93 8.05
C LYS A 26 6.83 -35.14 8.97
N LYS A 27 6.17 -35.02 10.13
CA LYS A 27 6.10 -36.13 11.07
C LYS A 27 5.25 -37.29 10.56
N HIS A 28 4.17 -36.99 9.86
CA HIS A 28 3.34 -38.00 9.20
C HIS A 28 4.16 -38.80 8.17
N PHE A 29 4.90 -38.12 7.28
CA PHE A 29 5.76 -38.78 6.30
C PHE A 29 6.93 -39.55 6.92
N GLU A 30 7.53 -39.06 8.01
CA GLU A 30 8.54 -39.80 8.77
C GLU A 30 8.01 -41.12 9.36
N LEU A 31 6.75 -41.14 9.80
CA LEU A 31 6.12 -42.32 10.40
C LEU A 31 5.52 -43.29 9.36
N GLY A 32 5.20 -42.80 8.16
CA GLY A 32 4.61 -43.58 7.08
C GLY A 32 3.36 -44.34 7.53
N GLU A 33 3.32 -45.65 7.29
CA GLU A 33 2.20 -46.52 7.70
C GLU A 33 1.95 -46.56 9.21
N LYS A 34 2.93 -46.19 10.04
CA LYS A 34 2.77 -46.10 11.50
C LYS A 34 2.16 -44.77 11.94
N SER A 35 1.89 -43.86 11.01
CA SER A 35 1.29 -42.57 11.36
C SER A 35 -0.15 -42.79 11.86
N PRO A 36 -0.51 -42.23 13.03
CA PRO A 36 -1.90 -42.26 13.50
C PRO A 36 -2.83 -41.40 12.63
N LEU A 37 -2.27 -40.62 11.70
CA LEU A 37 -3.02 -39.72 10.80
C LEU A 37 -3.41 -40.37 9.48
N ASN A 38 -3.12 -41.67 9.27
CA ASN A 38 -3.45 -42.40 8.03
C ASN A 38 -4.96 -42.50 7.76
N GLY A 39 -5.82 -42.24 8.76
CA GLY A 39 -7.26 -42.14 8.58
C GLY A 39 -7.74 -40.76 8.08
N LEU A 40 -6.84 -39.79 7.91
CA LEU A 40 -7.14 -38.46 7.39
C LEU A 40 -6.62 -38.29 5.97
N ASP A 41 -7.25 -37.41 5.21
CA ASP A 41 -6.79 -37.02 3.88
C ASP A 41 -5.60 -36.06 3.97
N MET A 42 -4.43 -36.64 4.24
CA MET A 42 -3.16 -35.91 4.35
C MET A 42 -2.65 -35.42 2.99
N GLU A 43 -3.14 -36.00 1.88
CA GLU A 43 -2.82 -35.56 0.53
C GLU A 43 -3.47 -34.22 0.21
N THR A 44 -4.79 -34.10 0.43
CA THR A 44 -5.50 -32.82 0.30
C THR A 44 -4.97 -31.78 1.27
N PHE A 45 -4.62 -32.19 2.50
CA PHE A 45 -3.98 -31.29 3.47
C PHE A 45 -2.65 -30.73 2.94
N ALA A 46 -1.76 -31.59 2.42
CA ALA A 46 -0.49 -31.17 1.84
C ALA A 46 -0.66 -30.23 0.63
N LYS A 47 -1.62 -30.55 -0.24
CA LYS A 47 -1.95 -29.71 -1.40
C LYS A 47 -2.40 -28.31 -0.98
N ASN A 48 -3.36 -28.22 -0.06
CA ASN A 48 -3.88 -26.95 0.42
C ASN A 48 -2.79 -26.10 1.10
N LEU A 49 -1.89 -26.74 1.86
CA LEU A 49 -0.76 -26.06 2.48
C LEU A 49 0.20 -25.48 1.44
N ASN A 50 0.54 -26.26 0.41
CA ASN A 50 1.41 -25.81 -0.67
C ASN A 50 0.79 -24.67 -1.48
N ASP A 51 -0.50 -24.78 -1.81
CA ASP A 51 -1.24 -23.74 -2.51
C ASP A 51 -1.30 -22.45 -1.68
N ALA A 52 -1.56 -22.55 -0.38
CA ALA A 52 -1.58 -21.40 0.53
C ALA A 52 -0.21 -20.70 0.58
N LYS A 53 0.89 -21.47 0.69
CA LYS A 53 2.25 -20.94 0.67
C LYS A 53 2.57 -20.22 -0.65
N ALA A 54 2.24 -20.85 -1.78
CA ALA A 54 2.48 -20.28 -3.10
C ALA A 54 1.75 -18.93 -3.25
N ARG A 55 0.47 -18.88 -2.88
CA ARG A 55 -0.34 -17.65 -2.91
C ARG A 55 0.19 -16.57 -2.00
N ARG A 56 0.69 -16.91 -0.81
CA ARG A 56 1.31 -15.91 0.09
C ARG A 56 2.60 -15.34 -0.48
N ALA A 57 3.45 -16.20 -1.06
CA ALA A 57 4.67 -15.74 -1.72
C ALA A 57 4.37 -14.84 -2.93
N GLU A 58 3.36 -15.18 -3.72
CA GLU A 58 2.88 -14.35 -4.84
C GLU A 58 2.31 -13.03 -4.35
N ALA A 59 1.44 -13.04 -3.33
CA ALA A 59 0.89 -11.83 -2.74
C ALA A 59 1.98 -10.88 -2.25
N LYS A 60 3.04 -11.41 -1.63
CA LYS A 60 4.19 -10.59 -1.22
C LYS A 60 4.87 -9.93 -2.42
N LYS A 61 5.14 -10.68 -3.49
CA LYS A 61 5.76 -10.14 -4.71
C LYS A 61 4.91 -9.04 -5.34
N LEU A 62 3.60 -9.26 -5.43
CA LEU A 62 2.66 -8.27 -5.97
C LEU A 62 2.59 -7.02 -5.10
N HIS A 63 2.64 -7.17 -3.78
CA HIS A 63 2.72 -6.05 -2.86
C HIS A 63 4.01 -5.23 -3.06
N ASP A 64 5.17 -5.90 -3.08
CA ASP A 64 6.45 -5.23 -3.33
C ASP A 64 6.45 -4.49 -4.69
N GLN A 65 5.84 -5.08 -5.72
CA GLN A 65 5.69 -4.45 -7.04
C GLN A 65 4.74 -3.24 -7.00
N ALA A 66 3.64 -3.34 -6.25
CA ALA A 66 2.69 -2.24 -6.09
C ALA A 66 3.35 -1.04 -5.39
N GLU A 67 4.12 -1.28 -4.33
CA GLU A 67 4.87 -0.23 -3.62
C GLU A 67 5.87 0.47 -4.56
N LEU A 68 6.61 -0.30 -5.36
CA LEU A 68 7.53 0.26 -6.36
C LEU A 68 6.81 1.14 -7.40
N LEU A 69 5.69 0.66 -7.95
CA LEU A 69 4.90 1.39 -8.93
C LEU A 69 4.30 2.67 -8.33
N ASN A 70 3.83 2.61 -7.09
CA ASN A 70 3.33 3.78 -6.37
C ASN A 70 4.43 4.82 -6.14
N GLN A 71 5.63 4.39 -5.75
CA GLN A 71 6.77 5.28 -5.61
C GLN A 71 7.13 5.95 -6.94
N GLN A 72 7.20 5.19 -8.04
CA GLN A 72 7.47 5.72 -9.37
C GLN A 72 6.38 6.70 -9.83
N ALA A 73 5.12 6.39 -9.56
CA ALA A 73 4.01 7.30 -9.83
C ALA A 73 4.18 8.61 -9.05
N GLY A 74 4.53 8.55 -7.76
CA GLY A 74 4.81 9.73 -6.94
C GLY A 74 5.94 10.59 -7.50
N LEU A 75 7.03 9.96 -7.93
CA LEU A 75 8.18 10.64 -8.56
C LEU A 75 7.81 11.34 -9.88
N ASN A 76 6.97 10.70 -10.70
CA ASN A 76 6.51 11.28 -11.97
C ASN A 76 5.51 12.42 -11.74
N LEU A 77 4.60 12.25 -10.78
CA LEU A 77 3.62 13.27 -10.41
C LEU A 77 4.26 14.48 -9.75
N GLY A 78 5.43 14.34 -9.12
CA GLY A 78 6.04 15.40 -8.33
C GLY A 78 5.51 15.47 -6.89
N THR A 79 4.87 14.39 -6.42
CA THR A 79 4.26 14.30 -5.08
C THR A 79 5.11 13.52 -4.08
N ASP A 80 6.27 13.03 -4.52
CA ASP A 80 7.25 12.44 -3.60
C ASP A 80 7.75 13.49 -2.59
N PRO A 81 7.98 13.15 -1.31
CA PRO A 81 8.41 14.09 -0.28
C PRO A 81 9.69 14.87 -0.60
N ALA A 82 10.55 14.35 -1.48
CA ALA A 82 11.77 15.04 -1.91
C ALA A 82 11.55 16.05 -3.06
N GLN A 83 10.36 16.09 -3.66
CA GLN A 83 10.03 16.92 -4.82
C GLN A 83 9.08 18.07 -4.44
N ASN A 84 9.06 19.09 -5.30
CA ASN A 84 8.14 20.23 -5.15
C ASN A 84 7.81 20.83 -6.52
N SER A 85 7.06 21.93 -6.53
CA SER A 85 6.64 22.62 -7.76
C SER A 85 7.79 23.11 -8.64
N LYS A 86 9.03 23.12 -8.15
CA LYS A 86 10.24 23.52 -8.90
C LYS A 86 11.03 22.32 -9.43
N THR A 87 10.67 21.10 -9.05
CA THR A 87 11.34 19.89 -9.54
C THR A 87 10.94 19.64 -11.00
N THR A 88 11.77 20.12 -11.93
CA THR A 88 11.51 20.07 -13.37
C THR A 88 11.29 18.65 -13.87
N GLY A 89 10.43 18.49 -14.88
CA GLY A 89 10.14 17.19 -15.49
C GLY A 89 9.04 16.38 -14.79
N THR A 90 8.44 16.94 -13.73
CA THR A 90 7.29 16.34 -13.04
C THR A 90 5.97 16.97 -13.49
N VAL A 91 4.86 16.26 -13.31
CA VAL A 91 3.51 16.81 -13.56
C VAL A 91 3.26 18.05 -12.69
N TYR A 92 3.61 18.01 -11.40
CA TYR A 92 3.41 19.12 -10.48
C TYR A 92 4.18 20.39 -10.92
N SER A 93 5.43 20.25 -11.38
CA SER A 93 6.19 21.38 -11.89
C SER A 93 5.59 21.98 -13.17
N THR A 94 5.08 21.12 -14.05
CA THR A 94 4.48 21.53 -15.32
C THR A 94 3.18 22.29 -15.07
N ILE A 95 2.27 21.73 -14.25
CA ILE A 95 1.00 22.40 -13.94
C ILE A 95 1.21 23.70 -13.16
N SER A 96 2.25 23.78 -12.31
CA SER A 96 2.63 25.01 -11.62
C SER A 96 3.13 26.09 -12.58
N SER A 97 3.85 25.69 -13.63
CA SER A 97 4.31 26.59 -14.68
C SER A 97 3.14 27.10 -15.52
N VAL A 98 2.23 26.21 -15.92
CA VAL A 98 0.97 26.57 -16.61
C VAL A 98 0.19 27.59 -15.80
N ARG A 99 -0.04 27.33 -14.50
CA ARG A 99 -0.72 28.27 -13.60
C ARG A 99 -0.06 29.65 -13.60
N SER A 100 1.28 29.69 -13.54
CA SER A 100 2.03 30.95 -13.51
C SER A 100 1.88 31.76 -14.81
N ILE A 101 1.86 31.08 -15.96
CA ILE A 101 1.63 31.71 -17.28
C ILE A 101 0.20 32.28 -17.34
N LEU A 102 -0.81 31.49 -16.95
CA LEU A 102 -2.20 31.91 -16.98
C LEU A 102 -2.48 33.09 -16.03
N LEU A 103 -1.86 33.10 -14.84
CA LEU A 103 -1.93 34.25 -13.92
C LEU A 103 -1.31 35.51 -14.53
N GLY A 104 -0.21 35.38 -15.27
CA GLY A 104 0.38 36.51 -16.00
C GLY A 104 -0.54 37.02 -17.10
N LEU A 105 -1.17 36.12 -17.87
CA LEU A 105 -2.06 36.44 -18.98
C LEU A 105 -3.39 37.08 -18.52
N TYR A 106 -3.98 36.54 -17.46
CA TYR A 106 -5.28 36.98 -16.93
C TYR A 106 -5.14 37.85 -15.67
N LYS A 107 -4.08 38.65 -15.59
CA LYS A 107 -3.85 39.56 -14.46
C LYS A 107 -5.04 40.52 -14.28
N GLY A 108 -5.61 40.56 -13.07
CA GLY A 108 -6.83 41.31 -12.75
C GLY A 108 -8.15 40.62 -13.19
N GLN A 109 -8.06 39.43 -13.79
CA GLN A 109 -9.17 38.57 -14.19
C GLN A 109 -8.92 37.12 -13.73
N GLU A 110 -8.35 36.94 -12.54
CA GLU A 110 -7.87 35.64 -12.03
C GLU A 110 -8.97 34.58 -11.96
N LYS A 111 -10.25 34.99 -11.85
CA LYS A 111 -11.40 34.09 -11.93
C LYS A 111 -11.44 33.27 -13.22
N LYS A 112 -10.88 33.77 -14.34
CA LYS A 112 -10.83 33.03 -15.61
C LYS A 112 -10.01 31.73 -15.53
N LEU A 113 -9.15 31.56 -14.52
CA LEU A 113 -8.41 30.31 -14.34
C LEU A 113 -9.33 29.12 -13.99
N SER A 114 -10.55 29.34 -13.49
CA SER A 114 -11.50 28.26 -13.27
C SER A 114 -11.98 27.60 -14.56
N GLU A 115 -11.96 28.31 -15.68
CA GLU A 115 -12.25 27.75 -17.01
C GLU A 115 -11.21 26.69 -17.43
N TRP A 116 -10.02 26.74 -16.82
CA TRP A 116 -8.92 25.79 -17.03
C TRP A 116 -8.87 24.68 -15.97
N GLY A 117 -9.89 24.58 -15.12
CA GLY A 117 -10.00 23.56 -14.07
C GLY A 117 -9.23 23.86 -12.78
N PHE A 118 -8.77 25.11 -12.58
CA PHE A 118 -8.20 25.53 -11.29
C PHE A 118 -9.28 26.00 -10.33
N ASP A 119 -9.25 25.52 -9.08
CA ASP A 119 -10.05 26.10 -8.01
C ASP A 119 -9.44 27.45 -7.57
N VAL A 120 -10.12 28.55 -7.92
CA VAL A 120 -9.67 29.91 -7.59
C VAL A 120 -10.36 30.40 -6.32
N VAL A 121 -9.58 30.59 -5.25
CA VAL A 121 -10.07 31.18 -4.00
C VAL A 121 -9.61 32.64 -3.92
N ILE A 122 -10.55 33.56 -3.79
CA ILE A 122 -10.28 34.99 -3.58
C ILE A 122 -10.75 35.34 -2.17
N SER A 123 -9.82 35.70 -1.30
CA SER A 123 -10.12 36.22 0.03
C SER A 123 -9.91 37.74 0.07
N ASP A 124 -10.94 38.48 0.45
CA ASP A 124 -10.81 39.91 0.75
C ASP A 124 -10.12 40.06 2.11
N VAL A 125 -8.84 40.44 2.10
CA VAL A 125 -8.14 40.86 3.31
C VAL A 125 -8.41 42.36 3.50
N PRO A 126 -9.11 42.81 4.56
CA PRO A 126 -9.31 44.23 4.79
C PRO A 126 -7.96 44.93 4.96
N GLN A 127 -7.70 45.94 4.12
CA GLN A 127 -6.52 46.78 4.24
C GLN A 127 -6.55 47.49 5.60
N SER A 128 -5.64 47.12 6.51
CA SER A 128 -5.41 47.91 7.72
C SER A 128 -4.96 49.32 7.31
N SER A 129 -5.81 50.31 7.60
CA SER A 129 -5.48 51.71 7.46
C SER A 129 -4.35 52.04 8.44
N LYS A 130 -3.17 52.36 7.90
CA LYS A 130 -2.09 52.95 8.70
C LYS A 130 -2.52 54.36 9.11
N THR A 131 -3.10 54.52 10.29
CA THR A 131 -3.23 55.83 10.94
C THR A 131 -1.83 56.26 11.36
N LYS A 132 -1.31 57.29 10.70
CA LYS A 132 -0.01 57.91 10.95
C LYS A 132 -0.12 58.81 12.20
N PRO A 133 0.89 58.85 13.10
CA PRO A 133 0.96 59.82 14.18
C PRO A 133 1.22 61.24 13.66
#